data_AF-A0A178DJF7-F1
#
_entry.id   AF-A0A178DJF7-F1
#
_cell.length_a   1.000
_cell.length_b   1.000
_cell.length_c   1.000
_cell.angle_alpha   90.00
_cell.angle_beta   90.00
_cell.angle_gamma   90.00
#
_symmetry.space_group_name_H-M   'P 1'
#
loop_
_entity.id
_entity.type
_entity.pdbx_description
1 polymer ?
#
loop_
_entity_poly.entity_id
_entity_poly.type
_entity_poly.pdbx_seq_one_letter_code
_entity_poly.pdbx_strand_id
1 'polypeptide(L)'
;MASPLLEFNYDISCPFAYIASTRVKALAERTKAKLIYRPVLLGAIYRATSAPQGAGGSASDVFNPTKRAVTGQSMQRTLKRYKIQYNPPPQHPRKTVNALRLLYCVEDGKERQILSDAFFKAYWVEGRDVNNDDVLLQIVKETGIKGGEKLDKASFSNTNARKELELATASAIERGAFGVPGFWIPEATWTDFNGQRKTGRFFWGQDRMHFVEATLRSLSTDASWASVPGLRSLMPRCITTNKVHGKVKLEFWYDFSSPWAFLGYTQVQRLQRTFGPELEIVMKPFLLGILFREIGAPNMPMMAVSKTKALWSKQDHADWTKYWNAVNVQDGNRDENIDFYWADQFPIRTPTVLRVALVDPTLVPLLYAACWQQNANVSLEPVLQSVLDSAGPNGADLIARANSPPVKQQLRDLTAEAKEKGICGVPTYRVLRQSASGTWDLAGGVVWGQDEINVVEDLIAGWDIESDALAEPEKVDFTRGTGAKL
;
A
#
# COMPACT_ATOMS: atom_id res chain seq x y z
N MET A 1 -31.24 1.06 -8.19
CA MET A 1 -30.26 -0.04 -8.17
C MET A 1 -30.16 -0.57 -6.76
N ALA A 2 -29.95 -1.88 -6.57
CA ALA A 2 -29.69 -2.44 -5.25
C ALA A 2 -28.38 -1.87 -4.68
N SER A 3 -28.31 -1.67 -3.37
CA SER A 3 -27.06 -1.27 -2.70
C SER A 3 -25.97 -2.31 -2.95
N PRO A 4 -24.77 -1.90 -3.39
CA PRO A 4 -23.67 -2.85 -3.62
C PRO A 4 -23.22 -3.49 -2.32
N LEU A 5 -22.71 -4.71 -2.36
CA LEU A 5 -22.20 -5.41 -1.19
C LEU A 5 -20.72 -5.11 -0.94
N LEU A 6 -20.37 -4.86 0.32
CA LEU A 6 -18.98 -4.80 0.78
C LEU A 6 -18.78 -5.78 1.94
N GLU A 7 -18.05 -6.87 1.72
CA GLU A 7 -17.65 -7.78 2.78
C GLU A 7 -16.27 -7.38 3.34
N PHE A 8 -16.21 -7.13 4.64
CA PHE A 8 -14.99 -6.80 5.39
C PHE A 8 -14.51 -8.03 6.18
N ASN A 9 -13.45 -8.67 5.69
CA ASN A 9 -12.78 -9.80 6.32
C ASN A 9 -11.71 -9.32 7.31
N TYR A 10 -11.82 -9.74 8.57
CA TYR A 10 -10.89 -9.30 9.62
C TYR A 10 -10.66 -10.35 10.71
N ASP A 11 -9.57 -10.19 11.44
CA ASP A 11 -9.28 -10.87 12.70
C ASP A 11 -8.98 -9.78 13.75
N ILE A 12 -9.51 -9.92 14.97
CA ILE A 12 -9.32 -8.97 16.07
C ILE A 12 -7.83 -8.74 16.38
N SER A 13 -6.99 -9.77 16.18
CA SER A 13 -5.56 -9.73 16.43
C SER A 13 -4.77 -8.94 15.38
N CYS A 14 -5.37 -8.47 14.28
CA CYS A 14 -4.63 -7.75 13.24
C CYS A 14 -4.69 -6.22 13.43
N PRO A 15 -3.53 -5.54 13.59
CA PRO A 15 -3.50 -4.09 13.80
C PRO A 15 -4.01 -3.32 12.56
N PHE A 16 -3.72 -3.80 11.36
CA PHE A 16 -4.21 -3.17 10.13
C PHE A 16 -5.72 -3.38 9.94
N ALA A 17 -6.28 -4.47 10.45
CA ALA A 17 -7.71 -4.70 10.42
C ALA A 17 -8.44 -3.80 11.43
N TYR A 18 -7.82 -3.51 12.57
CA TYR A 18 -8.30 -2.47 13.48
C TYR A 18 -8.29 -1.08 12.81
N ILE A 19 -7.19 -0.71 12.13
CA ILE A 19 -7.17 0.57 11.39
C ILE A 19 -8.31 0.61 10.36
N ALA A 20 -8.51 -0.47 9.60
CA ALA A 20 -9.61 -0.55 8.65
C ALA A 20 -11.00 -0.45 9.32
N SER A 21 -11.20 -1.08 10.49
CA SER A 21 -12.50 -1.07 11.18
C SER A 21 -12.93 0.33 11.62
N THR A 22 -11.97 1.20 11.97
CA THR A 22 -12.25 2.62 12.30
C THR A 22 -12.73 3.45 11.11
N ARG A 23 -12.56 2.96 9.87
CA ARG A 23 -12.80 3.72 8.63
C ARG A 23 -13.85 3.10 7.71
N VAL A 24 -14.06 1.78 7.77
CA VAL A 24 -14.88 1.03 6.81
C VAL A 24 -16.35 1.44 6.82
N LYS A 25 -16.88 1.85 7.97
CA LYS A 25 -18.27 2.30 8.10
C LYS A 25 -18.53 3.58 7.31
N ALA A 26 -17.67 4.58 7.47
CA ALA A 26 -17.75 5.83 6.73
C ALA A 26 -17.57 5.60 5.21
N LEU A 27 -16.71 4.65 4.81
CA LEU A 27 -16.59 4.24 3.40
C LEU A 27 -17.91 3.66 2.87
N ALA A 28 -18.52 2.72 3.59
CA ALA A 28 -19.78 2.11 3.19
C ALA A 28 -20.92 3.14 3.12
N GLU A 29 -20.95 4.11 4.04
CA GLU A 29 -21.92 5.21 4.03
C GLU A 29 -21.78 6.09 2.77
N ARG A 30 -20.55 6.52 2.44
CA ARG A 30 -20.28 7.32 1.23
C ARG A 30 -20.66 6.61 -0.07
N THR A 31 -20.48 5.29 -0.12
CA THR A 31 -20.77 4.47 -1.31
C THR A 31 -22.16 3.86 -1.31
N LYS A 32 -22.95 4.06 -0.24
CA LYS A 32 -24.26 3.42 0.00
C LYS A 32 -24.19 1.89 -0.07
N ALA A 33 -23.02 1.31 0.22
CA ALA A 33 -22.80 -0.12 0.21
C ALA A 33 -23.38 -0.77 1.47
N LYS A 34 -23.95 -1.97 1.31
CA LYS A 34 -24.31 -2.84 2.43
C LYS A 34 -23.02 -3.48 2.96
N LEU A 35 -22.56 -3.00 4.11
CA LEU A 35 -21.37 -3.51 4.78
C LEU A 35 -21.69 -4.80 5.57
N ILE A 36 -20.91 -5.86 5.32
CA ILE A 36 -20.94 -7.12 6.07
C ILE A 36 -19.62 -7.28 6.82
N TYR A 37 -19.70 -7.41 8.14
CA TYR A 37 -18.57 -7.78 8.97
C TYR A 37 -18.42 -9.31 8.93
N ARG A 38 -17.31 -9.78 8.36
CA ARG A 38 -17.02 -11.20 8.16
C ARG A 38 -15.76 -11.60 8.96
N PRO A 39 -15.87 -11.90 10.26
CA PRO A 39 -14.71 -12.33 11.04
C PRO A 39 -14.12 -13.63 10.48
N VAL A 40 -12.80 -13.69 10.34
CA VAL A 40 -12.04 -14.84 9.83
C VAL A 40 -10.88 -15.14 10.77
N LEU A 41 -10.35 -16.36 10.69
CA LEU A 41 -9.21 -16.77 11.51
C LEU A 41 -7.89 -16.57 10.76
N LEU A 42 -7.15 -15.52 11.09
CA LEU A 42 -5.91 -15.15 10.41
C LEU A 42 -4.86 -16.27 10.45
N GLY A 43 -4.71 -16.95 11.59
CA GLY A 43 -3.78 -18.06 11.72
C GLY A 43 -4.11 -19.24 10.80
N ALA A 44 -5.37 -19.45 10.43
CA ALA A 44 -5.76 -20.47 9.45
C ALA A 44 -5.47 -20.03 8.01
N ILE A 45 -5.65 -18.74 7.69
CA ILE A 45 -5.23 -18.17 6.40
C ILE A 45 -3.72 -18.34 6.21
N TYR A 46 -2.92 -17.98 7.21
CA TYR A 46 -1.45 -18.13 7.15
C TYR A 46 -1.00 -19.57 6.94
N ARG A 47 -1.68 -20.56 7.55
CA ARG A 47 -1.41 -21.99 7.28
C ARG A 47 -1.77 -22.36 5.85
N ALA A 48 -2.97 -22.00 5.40
CA ALA A 48 -3.47 -22.38 4.08
C ALA A 48 -2.61 -21.79 2.95
N THR A 49 -2.01 -20.61 3.15
CA THR A 49 -1.13 -19.98 2.17
C THR A 49 0.35 -20.25 2.40
N SER A 50 0.73 -21.08 3.37
CA SER A 50 2.13 -21.32 3.76
C SER A 50 2.91 -20.01 3.99
N ALA A 51 2.32 -19.08 4.74
CA ALA A 51 2.93 -17.78 4.98
C ALA A 51 4.20 -17.91 5.84
N PRO A 52 5.29 -17.16 5.55
CA PRO A 52 6.58 -17.33 6.24
C PRO A 52 6.54 -17.16 7.76
N GLN A 53 5.70 -16.26 8.26
CA GLN A 53 5.52 -15.98 9.69
C GLN A 53 4.79 -17.10 10.45
N GLY A 54 4.20 -18.07 9.74
CA GLY A 54 3.42 -19.14 10.34
C GLY A 54 2.11 -18.67 11.01
N ALA A 55 1.43 -19.61 11.69
CA ALA A 55 0.09 -19.38 12.22
C ALA A 55 0.00 -18.54 13.51
N GLY A 56 1.11 -18.42 14.23
CA GLY A 56 1.19 -17.74 15.52
C GLY A 56 2.08 -16.50 15.53
N GLY A 57 2.72 -16.17 14.40
CA GLY A 57 3.62 -15.03 14.27
C GLY A 57 2.95 -13.81 13.65
N SER A 58 3.52 -12.64 13.92
CA SER A 58 3.21 -11.40 13.22
C SER A 58 3.91 -11.37 11.86
N ALA A 59 3.31 -10.70 10.88
CA ALA A 59 3.98 -10.44 9.60
C ALA A 59 5.32 -9.69 9.76
N SER A 60 5.49 -8.92 10.83
CA SER A 60 6.74 -8.20 11.12
C SER A 60 7.88 -9.08 11.62
N ASP A 61 7.59 -10.30 12.08
CA ASP A 61 8.59 -11.19 12.68
C ASP A 61 9.63 -11.66 11.67
N VAL A 62 9.23 -11.74 10.39
CA VAL A 62 10.10 -12.10 9.27
C VAL A 62 10.78 -10.89 8.61
N PHE A 63 10.60 -9.68 9.13
CA PHE A 63 11.26 -8.48 8.61
C PHE A 63 12.65 -8.33 9.21
N ASN A 64 13.64 -7.99 8.37
CA ASN A 64 14.92 -7.49 8.82
C ASN A 64 14.74 -6.16 9.60
N PRO A 65 15.74 -5.76 10.42
CA PRO A 65 15.63 -4.57 11.27
C PRO A 65 15.27 -3.29 10.51
N THR A 66 15.89 -3.05 9.34
CA THR A 66 15.65 -1.84 8.53
C THR A 66 14.20 -1.78 8.05
N LYS A 67 13.68 -2.87 7.47
CA LYS A 67 12.28 -2.93 7.03
C LYS A 67 11.32 -2.78 8.21
N ARG A 68 11.62 -3.41 9.36
CA ARG A 68 10.80 -3.30 10.58
C ARG A 68 10.71 -1.85 11.05
N ALA A 69 11.81 -1.11 11.04
CA ALA A 69 11.84 0.30 11.41
C ALA A 69 10.99 1.16 10.47
N VAL A 70 11.15 1.00 9.14
CA VAL A 70 10.38 1.76 8.15
C VAL A 70 8.88 1.45 8.22
N THR A 71 8.50 0.17 8.32
CA THR A 71 7.08 -0.21 8.49
C THR A 71 6.52 0.29 9.83
N GLY A 72 7.32 0.30 10.90
CA GLY A 72 6.93 0.89 12.18
C GLY A 72 6.65 2.38 12.07
N GLN A 73 7.50 3.15 11.38
CA GLN A 73 7.27 4.57 11.11
C GLN A 73 6.02 4.80 10.27
N SER A 74 5.79 4.00 9.22
CA SER A 74 4.57 4.05 8.41
C SER A 74 3.30 3.79 9.24
N MET A 75 3.33 2.80 10.13
CA MET A 75 2.24 2.54 11.08
C MET A 75 1.98 3.76 11.97
N GLN A 76 3.02 4.36 12.56
CA GLN A 76 2.86 5.55 13.40
C GLN A 76 2.28 6.74 12.64
N ARG A 77 2.76 6.99 11.41
CA ARG A 77 2.17 8.02 10.53
C ARG A 77 0.70 7.74 10.27
N THR A 78 0.35 6.50 9.96
CA THR A 78 -1.05 6.09 9.71
C THR A 78 -1.92 6.37 10.93
N LEU A 79 -1.49 5.95 12.13
CA LEU A 79 -2.22 6.19 13.38
C LEU A 79 -2.43 7.68 13.63
N LYS A 80 -1.40 8.51 13.43
CA LYS A 80 -1.45 9.96 13.64
C LYS A 80 -2.35 10.66 12.61
N ARG A 81 -2.17 10.35 11.31
CA ARG A 81 -2.99 10.87 10.21
C ARG A 81 -4.48 10.61 10.43
N TYR A 82 -4.85 9.43 10.92
CA TYR A 82 -6.25 9.06 11.14
C TYR A 82 -6.72 9.27 12.59
N LYS A 83 -5.88 9.82 13.47
CA LYS A 83 -6.16 10.02 14.90
C LYS A 83 -6.67 8.76 15.61
N ILE A 84 -6.08 7.61 15.27
CA ILE A 84 -6.47 6.31 15.82
C ILE A 84 -5.74 6.09 17.14
N GLN A 85 -6.49 5.86 18.22
CA GLN A 85 -5.94 5.46 19.51
C GLN A 85 -5.30 4.07 19.38
N TYR A 86 -4.10 3.90 19.94
CA TYR A 86 -3.35 2.66 19.80
C TYR A 86 -2.52 2.36 21.04
N ASN A 87 -2.93 1.33 21.75
CA ASN A 87 -2.34 0.83 22.98
C ASN A 87 -2.53 -0.71 23.03
N PRO A 88 -1.76 -1.46 22.22
CA PRO A 88 -1.87 -2.92 22.16
C PRO A 88 -1.44 -3.57 23.48
N PRO A 89 -1.93 -4.79 23.81
CA PRO A 89 -1.51 -5.49 25.01
C PRO A 89 -0.02 -5.87 24.92
N PRO A 90 0.72 -5.92 26.06
CA PRO A 90 2.16 -6.17 26.04
C PRO A 90 2.59 -7.49 25.38
N GLN A 91 1.72 -8.51 25.37
CA GLN A 91 1.99 -9.81 24.75
C GLN A 91 1.21 -10.01 23.44
N HIS A 92 1.08 -8.97 22.63
CA HIS A 92 0.60 -9.08 21.24
C HIS A 92 1.61 -9.88 20.36
N PRO A 93 1.16 -10.76 19.44
CA PRO A 93 -0.23 -11.17 19.17
C PRO A 93 -0.77 -12.22 20.15
N ARG A 94 -2.08 -12.14 20.43
CA ARG A 94 -2.84 -13.09 21.27
C ARG A 94 -3.75 -13.96 20.42
N LYS A 95 -4.11 -15.15 20.91
CA LYS A 95 -5.14 -16.00 20.29
C LYS A 95 -6.50 -15.32 20.42
N THR A 96 -7.24 -15.26 19.31
CA THR A 96 -8.56 -14.58 19.22
C THR A 96 -9.69 -15.53 18.86
N VAL A 97 -9.45 -16.85 18.82
CA VAL A 97 -10.43 -17.85 18.35
C VAL A 97 -11.76 -17.74 19.11
N ASN A 98 -11.72 -17.59 20.43
CA ASN A 98 -12.93 -17.49 21.24
C ASN A 98 -13.67 -16.15 20.99
N ALA A 99 -12.95 -15.04 20.84
CA ALA A 99 -13.54 -13.76 20.44
C ALA A 99 -14.24 -13.87 19.07
N LEU A 100 -13.58 -14.50 18.10
CA LEU A 100 -14.12 -14.71 16.75
C LEU A 100 -15.35 -15.63 16.76
N ARG A 101 -15.38 -16.68 17.60
CA ARG A 101 -16.56 -17.53 17.77
C ARG A 101 -17.75 -16.77 18.35
N LEU A 102 -17.54 -15.93 19.37
CA LEU A 102 -18.62 -15.12 19.95
C LEU A 102 -19.26 -14.18 18.89
N LEU A 103 -18.49 -13.66 17.94
CA LEU A 103 -19.02 -12.85 16.82
C LEU A 103 -19.98 -13.62 15.89
N TYR A 104 -19.90 -14.95 15.86
CA TYR A 104 -20.83 -15.84 15.14
C TYR A 104 -21.94 -16.40 16.03
N CYS A 105 -21.93 -16.12 17.34
CA CYS A 105 -23.05 -16.44 18.24
C CYS A 105 -24.12 -15.34 18.26
N VAL A 106 -23.83 -14.15 17.74
CA VAL A 106 -24.78 -13.04 17.60
C VAL A 106 -25.27 -12.91 16.16
N GLU A 107 -26.41 -12.23 15.98
CA GLU A 107 -26.98 -12.01 14.65
C GLU A 107 -26.03 -11.19 13.76
N ASP A 108 -26.03 -11.52 12.45
CA ASP A 108 -25.30 -10.72 11.46
C ASP A 108 -25.87 -9.30 11.37
N GLY A 109 -25.05 -8.36 10.90
CA GLY A 109 -25.39 -6.95 10.81
C GLY A 109 -25.06 -6.20 12.10
N LYS A 110 -26.05 -5.54 12.70
CA LYS A 110 -25.83 -4.51 13.73
C LYS A 110 -25.19 -5.06 15.01
N GLU A 111 -25.65 -6.23 15.50
CA GLU A 111 -25.09 -6.80 16.74
C GLU A 111 -23.64 -7.25 16.55
N ARG A 112 -23.36 -7.99 15.47
CA ARG A 112 -21.98 -8.38 15.14
C ARG A 112 -21.08 -7.16 14.97
N GLN A 113 -21.54 -6.10 14.32
CA GLN A 113 -20.78 -4.87 14.18
C GLN A 113 -20.42 -4.25 15.55
N ILE A 114 -21.41 -4.04 16.41
CA ILE A 114 -21.20 -3.47 17.75
C ILE A 114 -20.19 -4.32 18.55
N LEU A 115 -20.34 -5.64 18.51
CA LEU A 115 -19.44 -6.54 19.23
C LEU A 115 -18.02 -6.55 18.63
N SER A 116 -17.89 -6.43 17.30
CA SER A 116 -16.60 -6.32 16.63
C SER A 116 -15.86 -5.06 17.07
N ASP A 117 -16.55 -3.92 17.07
CA ASP A 117 -16.00 -2.63 17.47
C ASP A 117 -15.59 -2.66 18.94
N ALA A 118 -16.39 -3.30 19.81
CA ALA A 118 -16.06 -3.50 21.22
C ALA A 118 -14.80 -4.38 21.42
N PHE A 119 -14.67 -5.50 20.71
CA PHE A 119 -13.47 -6.34 20.79
C PHE A 119 -12.22 -5.65 20.25
N PHE A 120 -12.35 -4.89 19.15
CA PHE A 120 -11.25 -4.09 18.64
C PHE A 120 -10.81 -3.03 19.65
N LYS A 121 -11.75 -2.29 20.26
CA LYS A 121 -11.44 -1.29 21.29
C LYS A 121 -10.80 -1.94 22.52
N ALA A 122 -11.37 -3.03 23.02
CA ALA A 122 -10.85 -3.76 24.17
C ALA A 122 -9.40 -4.20 23.95
N TYR A 123 -9.08 -4.71 22.76
CA TYR A 123 -7.74 -5.18 22.45
C TYR A 123 -6.76 -4.04 22.15
N TRP A 124 -7.10 -3.13 21.22
CA TRP A 124 -6.14 -2.16 20.68
C TRP A 124 -6.11 -0.81 21.39
N VAL A 125 -7.04 -0.54 22.30
CA VAL A 125 -7.10 0.73 23.06
C VAL A 125 -6.99 0.46 24.56
N GLU A 126 -7.79 -0.48 25.06
CA GLU A 126 -7.86 -0.78 26.50
C GLU A 126 -6.81 -1.81 26.95
N GLY A 127 -6.10 -2.45 26.01
CA GLY A 127 -5.05 -3.44 26.31
C GLY A 127 -5.55 -4.70 27.02
N ARG A 128 -6.83 -5.04 26.88
CA ARG A 128 -7.47 -6.19 27.56
C ARG A 128 -7.04 -7.53 26.96
N ASP A 129 -6.96 -8.55 27.79
CA ASP A 129 -6.62 -9.91 27.36
C ASP A 129 -7.83 -10.63 26.75
N VAL A 130 -8.02 -10.50 25.45
CA VAL A 130 -9.09 -11.16 24.68
C VAL A 130 -8.88 -12.68 24.48
N ASN A 131 -7.85 -13.26 25.09
CA ASN A 131 -7.69 -14.71 25.20
C ASN A 131 -8.27 -15.25 26.54
N ASN A 132 -8.71 -14.38 27.44
CA ASN A 132 -9.39 -14.77 28.68
C ASN A 132 -10.91 -14.78 28.47
N ASP A 133 -11.53 -15.94 28.69
CA ASP A 133 -12.96 -16.18 28.52
C ASP A 133 -13.84 -15.26 29.38
N ASP A 134 -13.47 -15.01 30.64
CA ASP A 134 -14.24 -14.14 31.53
C ASP A 134 -14.17 -12.68 31.07
N VAL A 135 -13.00 -12.25 30.56
CA VAL A 135 -12.83 -10.91 29.95
C VAL A 135 -13.70 -10.77 28.70
N LEU A 136 -13.75 -11.78 27.83
CA LEU A 136 -14.60 -11.77 26.64
C LEU A 136 -16.08 -11.64 26.98
N LEU A 137 -16.57 -12.42 27.93
CA LEU A 137 -17.97 -12.35 28.37
C LEU A 137 -18.29 -11.01 29.06
N GLN A 138 -17.32 -10.42 29.76
CA GLN A 138 -17.47 -9.08 30.31
C GLN A 138 -17.63 -8.04 29.20
N ILE A 139 -16.78 -8.07 28.17
CA ILE A 139 -16.88 -7.16 27.00
C ILE A 139 -18.25 -7.32 26.34
N VAL A 140 -18.72 -8.55 26.12
CA VAL A 140 -20.06 -8.81 25.55
C VAL A 140 -21.14 -8.11 26.38
N LYS A 141 -21.14 -8.28 27.71
CA LYS A 141 -22.12 -7.64 28.60
C LYS A 141 -22.07 -6.11 28.53
N GLU A 142 -20.88 -5.54 28.48
CA GLU A 142 -20.67 -4.09 28.37
C GLU A 142 -21.26 -3.50 27.07
N THR A 143 -21.42 -4.30 26.01
CA THR A 143 -22.04 -3.84 24.76
C THR A 143 -23.55 -3.63 24.84
N GLY A 144 -24.24 -4.33 25.76
CA GLY A 144 -25.70 -4.30 25.87
C GLY A 144 -26.47 -4.85 24.67
N ILE A 145 -25.82 -5.59 23.74
CA ILE A 145 -26.52 -6.22 22.61
C ILE A 145 -27.41 -7.37 23.11
N LYS A 146 -28.60 -7.52 22.53
CA LYS A 146 -29.60 -8.50 22.96
C LYS A 146 -29.11 -9.94 22.77
N GLY A 147 -28.44 -10.23 21.65
CA GLY A 147 -27.79 -11.51 21.41
C GLY A 147 -26.72 -11.87 22.45
N GLY A 148 -26.15 -10.85 23.12
CA GLY A 148 -25.12 -10.99 24.14
C GLY A 148 -25.63 -11.50 25.49
N GLU A 149 -26.92 -11.29 25.81
CA GLU A 149 -27.52 -11.68 27.10
C GLU A 149 -27.48 -13.19 27.35
N LYS A 150 -27.46 -13.98 26.26
CA LYS A 150 -27.45 -15.45 26.31
C LYS A 150 -26.05 -16.04 26.16
N LEU A 151 -25.02 -15.21 25.96
CA LEU A 151 -23.65 -15.70 25.77
C LEU A 151 -23.00 -15.99 27.12
N ASP A 152 -22.39 -17.16 27.20
CA ASP A 152 -21.77 -17.72 28.38
C ASP A 152 -20.55 -18.59 27.99
N LYS A 153 -19.98 -19.34 28.95
CA LYS A 153 -18.83 -20.22 28.67
C LYS A 153 -19.13 -21.33 27.67
N ALA A 154 -20.37 -21.80 27.56
CA ALA A 154 -20.75 -22.82 26.58
C ALA A 154 -20.71 -22.28 25.14
N SER A 155 -20.83 -20.95 24.97
CA SER A 155 -20.77 -20.29 23.67
C SER A 155 -19.42 -20.45 22.96
N PHE A 156 -18.31 -20.63 23.69
CA PHE A 156 -16.99 -20.88 23.11
C PHE A 156 -16.88 -22.24 22.39
N SER A 157 -17.75 -23.18 22.75
CA SER A 157 -17.87 -24.51 22.15
C SER A 157 -19.06 -24.64 21.19
N ASN A 158 -19.75 -23.54 20.85
CA ASN A 158 -20.90 -23.57 19.94
C ASN A 158 -20.50 -24.10 18.55
N THR A 159 -21.07 -25.25 18.16
CA THR A 159 -20.75 -25.94 16.90
C THR A 159 -21.10 -25.10 15.67
N ASN A 160 -22.22 -24.37 15.69
CA ASN A 160 -22.63 -23.54 14.56
C ASN A 160 -21.67 -22.36 14.39
N ALA A 161 -21.34 -21.65 15.48
CA ALA A 161 -20.41 -20.53 15.43
C ALA A 161 -19.01 -20.95 14.96
N ARG A 162 -18.54 -22.13 15.41
CA ARG A 162 -17.30 -22.73 14.91
C ARG A 162 -17.36 -22.99 13.41
N LYS A 163 -18.43 -23.63 12.93
CA LYS A 163 -18.61 -23.96 11.51
C LYS A 163 -18.69 -22.70 10.64
N GLU A 164 -19.40 -21.67 11.08
CA GLU A 164 -19.49 -20.40 10.36
C GLU A 164 -18.14 -19.69 10.26
N LEU A 165 -17.33 -19.68 11.33
CA LEU A 165 -15.96 -19.16 11.29
C LEU A 165 -15.07 -19.95 10.31
N GLU A 166 -15.18 -21.28 10.30
CA GLU A 166 -14.45 -22.15 9.37
C GLU A 166 -14.87 -21.87 7.92
N LEU A 167 -16.18 -21.76 7.64
CA LEU A 167 -16.72 -21.45 6.31
C LEU A 167 -16.32 -20.05 5.83
N ALA A 168 -16.42 -19.04 6.69
CA ALA A 168 -15.99 -17.68 6.37
C ALA A 168 -14.50 -17.61 6.04
N THR A 169 -13.67 -18.30 6.84
CA THR A 169 -12.23 -18.36 6.61
C THR A 169 -11.89 -19.08 5.31
N ALA A 170 -12.54 -20.22 5.05
CA ALA A 170 -12.37 -20.97 3.80
C ALA A 170 -12.77 -20.14 2.57
N SER A 171 -13.90 -19.45 2.64
CA SER A 171 -14.38 -18.57 1.55
C SER A 171 -13.42 -17.41 1.29
N ALA A 172 -12.85 -16.79 2.33
CA ALA A 172 -11.84 -15.74 2.15
C ALA A 172 -10.57 -16.29 1.45
N ILE A 173 -10.10 -17.49 1.83
CA ILE A 173 -8.95 -18.14 1.20
C ILE A 173 -9.23 -18.45 -0.27
N GLU A 174 -10.39 -19.02 -0.58
CA GLU A 174 -10.83 -19.33 -1.96
C GLU A 174 -10.86 -18.08 -2.84
N ARG A 175 -11.26 -16.93 -2.28
CA ARG A 175 -11.29 -15.62 -2.95
C ARG A 175 -9.92 -14.93 -3.02
N GLY A 176 -8.84 -15.60 -2.59
CA GLY A 176 -7.46 -15.12 -2.72
C GLY A 176 -6.89 -14.41 -1.49
N ALA A 177 -7.54 -14.49 -0.32
CA ALA A 177 -6.98 -13.90 0.89
C ALA A 177 -5.72 -14.67 1.35
N PHE A 178 -4.66 -13.91 1.64
CA PHE A 178 -3.44 -14.39 2.30
C PHE A 178 -3.16 -13.65 3.62
N GLY A 179 -4.09 -12.80 4.03
CA GLY A 179 -4.05 -12.01 5.24
C GLY A 179 -5.32 -11.16 5.37
N VAL A 180 -5.35 -10.34 6.41
CA VAL A 180 -6.43 -9.37 6.69
C VAL A 180 -5.81 -7.99 6.98
N PRO A 181 -6.57 -6.88 6.85
CA PRO A 181 -7.95 -6.81 6.39
C PRO A 181 -8.08 -7.16 4.91
N GLY A 182 -9.18 -7.81 4.57
CA GLY A 182 -9.55 -8.11 3.18
C GLY A 182 -10.93 -7.57 2.87
N PHE A 183 -11.12 -7.01 1.68
CA PHE A 183 -12.39 -6.48 1.22
C PHE A 183 -12.84 -7.24 -0.01
N TRP A 184 -14.06 -7.76 0.02
CA TRP A 184 -14.64 -8.47 -1.10
C TRP A 184 -15.88 -7.74 -1.61
N ILE A 185 -15.91 -7.51 -2.92
CA ILE A 185 -17.04 -6.88 -3.63
C ILE A 185 -17.54 -7.91 -4.66
N PRO A 186 -18.62 -8.67 -4.38
CA PRO A 186 -19.14 -9.71 -5.27
C PRO A 186 -19.51 -9.21 -6.67
N GLU A 187 -20.04 -8.01 -6.78
CA GLU A 187 -20.58 -7.45 -8.02
C GLU A 187 -19.48 -6.87 -8.93
N ALA A 188 -18.28 -6.66 -8.40
CA ALA A 188 -17.17 -6.10 -9.15
C ALA A 188 -16.70 -7.07 -10.24
N THR A 189 -16.45 -6.56 -11.45
CA THR A 189 -15.84 -7.35 -12.53
C THR A 189 -14.45 -6.84 -12.86
N TRP A 190 -13.55 -7.76 -13.20
CA TRP A 190 -12.18 -7.45 -13.62
C TRP A 190 -11.72 -8.47 -14.65
N THR A 191 -10.65 -8.15 -15.39
CA THR A 191 -10.07 -9.06 -16.37
C THR A 191 -8.77 -9.61 -15.81
N ASP A 192 -8.63 -10.94 -15.79
CA ASP A 192 -7.40 -11.58 -15.33
C ASP A 192 -6.28 -11.51 -16.38
N PHE A 193 -5.08 -11.98 -16.00
CA PHE A 193 -3.90 -11.93 -16.87
C PHE A 193 -4.01 -12.83 -18.11
N ASN A 194 -5.02 -13.69 -18.21
CA ASN A 194 -5.32 -14.50 -19.39
C ASN A 194 -6.41 -13.85 -20.27
N GLY A 195 -6.82 -12.62 -19.96
CA GLY A 195 -7.88 -11.93 -20.68
C GLY A 195 -9.29 -12.40 -20.31
N GLN A 196 -9.45 -13.22 -19.28
CA GLN A 196 -10.76 -13.72 -18.87
C GLN A 196 -11.45 -12.74 -17.92
N ARG A 197 -12.71 -12.40 -18.23
CA ARG A 197 -13.55 -11.63 -17.31
C ARG A 197 -13.90 -12.49 -16.08
N LYS A 198 -13.70 -11.93 -14.89
CA LYS A 198 -14.04 -12.49 -13.59
C LYS A 198 -15.07 -11.60 -12.90
N THR A 199 -15.86 -12.21 -12.03
CA THR A 199 -16.82 -11.54 -11.15
C THR A 199 -16.41 -11.79 -9.71
N GLY A 200 -16.56 -10.76 -8.87
CA GLY A 200 -16.01 -10.71 -7.53
C GLY A 200 -14.57 -10.20 -7.52
N ARG A 201 -14.32 -9.14 -6.73
CA ARG A 201 -12.99 -8.55 -6.58
C ARG A 201 -12.56 -8.53 -5.12
N PHE A 202 -11.34 -9.01 -4.87
CA PHE A 202 -10.67 -8.98 -3.58
C PHE A 202 -9.62 -7.87 -3.54
N PHE A 203 -9.68 -7.02 -2.52
CA PHE A 203 -8.65 -6.04 -2.17
C PHE A 203 -8.10 -6.37 -0.78
N TRP A 204 -6.79 -6.17 -0.58
CA TRP A 204 -6.14 -6.46 0.70
C TRP A 204 -5.44 -5.21 1.23
N GLY A 205 -5.49 -5.01 2.54
CA GLY A 205 -4.83 -3.91 3.22
C GLY A 205 -5.73 -2.67 3.41
N GLN A 206 -5.56 -2.00 4.56
CA GLN A 206 -6.28 -0.76 4.89
C GLN A 206 -5.90 0.41 3.94
N ASP A 207 -4.72 0.30 3.32
CA ASP A 207 -4.18 1.26 2.36
C ASP A 207 -4.82 1.12 0.97
N ARG A 208 -5.52 0.02 0.65
CA ARG A 208 -6.29 -0.15 -0.60
C ARG A 208 -7.76 0.23 -0.51
N MET A 209 -8.20 0.84 0.61
CA MET A 209 -9.60 1.26 0.77
C MET A 209 -10.05 2.28 -0.28
N HIS A 210 -9.15 3.06 -0.87
CA HIS A 210 -9.48 3.97 -1.97
C HIS A 210 -9.85 3.22 -3.27
N PHE A 211 -9.27 2.04 -3.54
CA PHE A 211 -9.71 1.15 -4.63
C PHE A 211 -11.05 0.51 -4.34
N VAL A 212 -11.30 0.12 -3.08
CA VAL A 212 -12.60 -0.40 -2.64
C VAL A 212 -13.68 0.66 -2.90
N GLU A 213 -13.43 1.90 -2.49
CA GLU A 213 -14.34 3.02 -2.69
C GLU A 213 -14.54 3.36 -4.18
N ALA A 214 -13.47 3.42 -4.97
CA ALA A 214 -13.55 3.64 -6.42
C ALA A 214 -14.38 2.55 -7.11
N THR A 215 -14.17 1.29 -6.73
CA THR A 215 -14.89 0.14 -7.29
C THR A 215 -16.37 0.19 -6.94
N LEU A 216 -16.72 0.43 -5.67
CA LEU A 216 -18.14 0.52 -5.27
C LEU A 216 -18.86 1.66 -6.00
N ARG A 217 -18.20 2.82 -6.16
CA ARG A 217 -18.76 3.97 -6.89
C ARG A 217 -18.95 3.67 -8.37
N SER A 218 -18.03 2.95 -9.00
CA SER A 218 -18.11 2.62 -10.44
C SER A 218 -19.15 1.55 -10.77
N LEU A 219 -19.65 0.77 -9.80
CA LEU A 219 -20.70 -0.23 -10.05
C LEU A 219 -22.01 0.35 -10.59
N SER A 220 -22.27 1.64 -10.31
CA SER A 220 -23.46 2.35 -10.80
C SER A 220 -23.31 2.90 -12.23
N THR A 221 -22.11 2.81 -12.81
CA THR A 221 -21.76 3.33 -14.12
C THR A 221 -21.29 2.18 -15.04
N ASP A 222 -20.29 2.42 -15.88
CA ASP A 222 -19.65 1.44 -16.78
C ASP A 222 -18.61 0.55 -16.07
N ALA A 223 -18.59 0.53 -14.72
CA ALA A 223 -17.55 -0.10 -13.90
C ALA A 223 -16.13 0.43 -14.15
N SER A 224 -15.98 1.55 -14.86
CA SER A 224 -14.69 2.22 -15.06
C SER A 224 -14.36 3.11 -13.88
N TRP A 225 -13.09 3.09 -13.43
CA TRP A 225 -12.65 4.07 -12.43
C TRP A 225 -12.52 5.48 -13.03
N ALA A 226 -12.35 5.61 -14.35
CA ALA A 226 -12.29 6.91 -15.01
C ALA A 226 -13.62 7.68 -14.88
N SER A 227 -14.75 6.98 -14.71
CA SER A 227 -16.06 7.60 -14.50
C SER A 227 -16.37 7.97 -13.05
N VAL A 228 -15.48 7.66 -12.09
CA VAL A 228 -15.66 7.99 -10.66
C VAL A 228 -15.21 9.44 -10.41
N PRO A 229 -16.10 10.40 -10.10
CA PRO A 229 -15.72 11.79 -9.93
C PRO A 229 -14.67 11.98 -8.83
N GLY A 230 -13.63 12.77 -9.11
CA GLY A 230 -12.59 13.09 -8.13
C GLY A 230 -11.77 11.87 -7.71
N LEU A 231 -11.48 10.93 -8.61
CA LEU A 231 -10.86 9.64 -8.30
C LEU A 231 -9.57 9.77 -7.45
N ARG A 232 -8.70 10.74 -7.78
CA ARG A 232 -7.46 11.02 -7.02
C ARG A 232 -7.74 11.40 -5.56
N SER A 233 -8.82 12.14 -5.33
CA SER A 233 -9.19 12.61 -3.99
C SER A 233 -9.70 11.50 -3.07
N LEU A 234 -9.99 10.30 -3.58
CA LEU A 234 -10.32 9.14 -2.75
C LEU A 234 -9.13 8.68 -1.90
N MET A 235 -7.88 9.00 -2.30
CA MET A 235 -6.72 8.83 -1.43
C MET A 235 -6.77 9.88 -0.31
N PRO A 236 -6.87 9.48 0.97
CA PRO A 236 -7.08 10.45 2.04
C PRO A 236 -5.88 11.37 2.25
N ARG A 237 -6.13 12.68 2.38
CA ARG A 237 -5.13 13.72 2.63
C ARG A 237 -5.40 14.41 3.96
N CYS A 238 -4.34 14.79 4.66
CA CYS A 238 -4.42 15.63 5.87
C CYS A 238 -4.56 17.11 5.50
N ILE A 239 -3.81 17.56 4.49
CA ILE A 239 -3.75 18.96 4.06
C ILE A 239 -4.68 19.16 2.86
N THR A 240 -5.47 20.24 2.89
CA THR A 240 -6.49 20.55 1.87
C THR A 240 -5.94 21.26 0.63
N THR A 241 -4.69 21.74 0.69
CA THR A 241 -4.06 22.51 -0.38
C THR A 241 -2.82 21.82 -0.93
N ASN A 242 -2.60 21.96 -2.24
CA ASN A 242 -1.35 21.57 -2.90
C ASN A 242 -0.41 22.78 -3.01
N LYS A 243 -0.04 23.35 -1.86
CA LYS A 243 0.87 24.49 -1.79
C LYS A 243 2.12 24.10 -1.03
N VAL A 244 3.26 24.56 -1.51
CA VAL A 244 4.53 24.46 -0.81
C VAL A 244 4.65 25.70 0.09
N HIS A 245 5.22 25.51 1.28
CA HIS A 245 5.55 26.60 2.19
C HIS A 245 7.07 26.66 2.35
N GLY A 246 7.71 27.64 1.72
CA GLY A 246 9.19 27.75 1.68
C GLY A 246 9.81 26.82 0.64
N LYS A 247 11.07 26.40 0.84
CA LYS A 247 11.74 25.46 -0.07
C LYS A 247 11.59 24.03 0.42
N VAL A 248 11.14 23.16 -0.48
CA VAL A 248 10.95 21.73 -0.20
C VAL A 248 11.71 20.91 -1.22
N LYS A 249 12.39 19.88 -0.71
CA LYS A 249 13.16 18.93 -1.49
C LYS A 249 12.58 17.53 -1.33
N LEU A 250 12.32 16.86 -2.44
CA LEU A 250 11.89 15.47 -2.48
C LEU A 250 13.02 14.63 -3.05
N GLU A 251 13.64 13.80 -2.23
CA GLU A 251 14.52 12.74 -2.74
C GLU A 251 13.66 11.55 -3.18
N PHE A 252 13.78 11.17 -4.45
CA PHE A 252 13.17 9.96 -5.01
C PHE A 252 14.25 8.89 -5.23
N TRP A 253 14.23 7.86 -4.40
CA TRP A 253 15.19 6.76 -4.39
C TRP A 253 14.65 5.57 -5.17
N TYR A 254 15.40 5.11 -6.17
CA TYR A 254 14.90 4.12 -7.12
C TYR A 254 15.97 3.18 -7.68
N ASP A 255 15.48 2.07 -8.21
CA ASP A 255 16.22 1.15 -9.06
C ASP A 255 15.28 0.70 -10.19
N PHE A 256 15.77 0.68 -11.44
CA PHE A 256 15.00 0.24 -12.61
C PHE A 256 14.54 -1.22 -12.51
N SER A 257 15.12 -2.01 -11.61
CA SER A 257 14.76 -3.42 -11.39
C SER A 257 13.44 -3.61 -10.63
N SER A 258 12.81 -2.53 -10.14
CA SER A 258 11.54 -2.62 -9.40
C SER A 258 10.34 -2.13 -10.21
N PRO A 259 9.30 -2.95 -10.40
CA PRO A 259 8.06 -2.55 -11.08
C PRO A 259 7.28 -1.52 -10.25
N TRP A 260 7.47 -1.52 -8.93
CA TRP A 260 6.87 -0.52 -8.04
C TRP A 260 7.59 0.82 -8.13
N ALA A 261 8.91 0.81 -8.35
CA ALA A 261 9.66 2.03 -8.57
C ALA A 261 9.28 2.69 -9.90
N PHE A 262 8.96 1.89 -10.92
CA PHE A 262 8.36 2.40 -12.15
C PHE A 262 7.04 3.14 -11.90
N LEU A 263 6.08 2.54 -11.17
CA LEU A 263 4.84 3.24 -10.79
C LEU A 263 5.10 4.49 -9.94
N GLY A 264 6.05 4.45 -9.01
CA GLY A 264 6.44 5.64 -8.24
C GLY A 264 7.03 6.74 -9.11
N TYR A 265 7.83 6.36 -10.12
CA TYR A 265 8.43 7.27 -11.10
C TYR A 265 7.39 7.95 -11.98
N THR A 266 6.36 7.23 -12.44
CA THR A 266 5.30 7.83 -13.27
C THR A 266 4.53 8.94 -12.53
N GLN A 267 4.61 9.00 -11.20
CA GLN A 267 4.02 10.07 -10.40
C GLN A 267 4.94 11.26 -10.14
N VAL A 268 6.25 11.17 -10.42
CA VAL A 268 7.22 12.24 -10.15
C VAL A 268 6.85 13.53 -10.90
N GLN A 269 6.51 13.42 -12.19
CA GLN A 269 6.08 14.57 -12.99
C GLN A 269 4.74 15.14 -12.48
N ARG A 270 3.81 14.27 -12.06
CA ARG A 270 2.54 14.69 -11.45
C ARG A 270 2.78 15.48 -10.16
N LEU A 271 3.71 15.05 -9.31
CA LEU A 271 4.10 15.80 -8.11
C LEU A 271 4.67 17.17 -8.47
N GLN A 272 5.60 17.25 -9.43
CA GLN A 272 6.16 18.53 -9.88
C GLN A 272 5.08 19.49 -10.37
N ARG A 273 4.12 19.01 -11.17
CA ARG A 273 2.99 19.85 -11.63
C ARG A 273 2.04 20.23 -10.51
N THR A 274 1.84 19.35 -9.53
CA THR A 274 0.93 19.58 -8.40
C THR A 274 1.46 20.66 -7.47
N PHE A 275 2.77 20.69 -7.22
CA PHE A 275 3.39 21.59 -6.23
C PHE A 275 4.20 22.74 -6.85
N GLY A 276 4.37 22.73 -8.17
CA GLY A 276 5.06 23.80 -8.90
C GLY A 276 6.58 23.81 -8.69
N PRO A 277 7.27 24.87 -9.12
CA PRO A 277 8.74 24.95 -9.14
C PRO A 277 9.39 25.07 -7.75
N GLU A 278 8.61 25.30 -6.70
CA GLU A 278 9.12 25.36 -5.31
C GLU A 278 9.47 23.98 -4.74
N LEU A 279 8.98 22.91 -5.38
CA LEU A 279 9.38 21.54 -5.08
C LEU A 279 10.61 21.15 -5.92
N GLU A 280 11.77 21.00 -5.27
CA GLU A 280 12.98 20.44 -5.86
C GLU A 280 12.92 18.91 -5.78
N ILE A 281 12.79 18.23 -6.92
CA ILE A 281 12.84 16.76 -6.96
C ILE A 281 14.26 16.29 -7.31
N VAL A 282 14.86 15.48 -6.44
CA VAL A 282 16.20 14.92 -6.60
C VAL A 282 16.09 13.42 -6.84
N MET A 283 16.46 13.01 -8.06
CA MET A 283 16.49 11.60 -8.47
C MET A 283 17.74 10.92 -7.93
N LYS A 284 17.57 9.84 -7.16
CA LYS A 284 18.64 9.10 -6.46
C LYS A 284 18.66 7.62 -6.88
N PRO A 285 19.31 7.25 -8.01
CA PRO A 285 19.46 5.85 -8.39
C PRO A 285 20.46 5.15 -7.46
N PHE A 286 20.17 3.92 -7.05
CA PHE A 286 21.11 3.11 -6.26
C PHE A 286 20.97 1.61 -6.54
N LEU A 287 21.92 0.80 -6.08
CA LEU A 287 21.91 -0.65 -6.30
C LEU A 287 21.03 -1.38 -5.28
N LEU A 288 19.78 -1.65 -5.63
CA LEU A 288 18.82 -2.33 -4.75
C LEU A 288 19.31 -3.71 -4.32
N GLY A 289 19.89 -4.47 -5.25
CA GLY A 289 20.40 -5.81 -4.97
C GLY A 289 21.61 -5.82 -4.01
N ILE A 290 22.39 -4.74 -3.95
CA ILE A 290 23.48 -4.60 -2.96
C ILE A 290 22.86 -4.25 -1.60
N LEU A 291 21.94 -3.28 -1.58
CA LEU A 291 21.22 -2.90 -0.36
C LEU A 291 20.59 -4.12 0.30
N PHE A 292 19.87 -4.96 -0.47
CA PHE A 292 19.23 -6.17 0.06
C PHE A 292 20.21 -7.13 0.72
N ARG A 293 21.38 -7.37 0.10
CA ARG A 293 22.42 -8.20 0.72
C ARG A 293 22.93 -7.60 2.03
N GLU A 294 23.14 -6.29 2.06
CA GLU A 294 23.70 -5.60 3.23
C GLU A 294 22.74 -5.49 4.41
N ILE A 295 21.42 -5.40 4.15
CA ILE A 295 20.40 -5.34 5.21
C ILE A 295 19.78 -6.71 5.53
N GLY A 296 20.22 -7.79 4.87
CA GLY A 296 19.66 -9.12 5.05
C GLY A 296 18.23 -9.28 4.52
N ALA A 297 17.86 -8.53 3.47
CA ALA A 297 16.59 -8.73 2.77
C ALA A 297 16.71 -9.82 1.70
N PRO A 298 15.61 -10.52 1.35
CA PRO A 298 15.61 -11.45 0.23
C PRO A 298 15.93 -10.73 -1.09
N ASN A 299 16.89 -11.25 -1.85
CA ASN A 299 17.20 -10.72 -3.19
C ASN A 299 16.01 -10.80 -4.15
N MET A 300 15.09 -11.75 -3.92
CA MET A 300 13.85 -11.95 -4.68
C MET A 300 12.64 -11.94 -3.75
N PRO A 301 12.14 -10.75 -3.35
CA PRO A 301 11.04 -10.64 -2.39
C PRO A 301 9.77 -11.41 -2.81
N MET A 302 9.49 -11.45 -4.11
CA MET A 302 8.32 -12.15 -4.67
C MET A 302 8.41 -13.67 -4.59
N MET A 303 9.62 -14.25 -4.57
CA MET A 303 9.83 -15.69 -4.35
C MET A 303 9.83 -16.06 -2.86
N ALA A 304 9.96 -15.07 -1.98
CA ALA A 304 9.96 -15.24 -0.53
C ALA A 304 8.56 -15.16 0.09
N VAL A 305 7.50 -15.03 -0.72
CA VAL A 305 6.11 -14.97 -0.27
C VAL A 305 5.28 -16.12 -0.85
N SER A 306 4.12 -16.39 -0.26
CA SER A 306 3.16 -17.37 -0.78
C SER A 306 2.77 -17.09 -2.23
N LYS A 307 2.44 -18.14 -3.01
CA LYS A 307 1.91 -18.00 -4.38
C LYS A 307 0.69 -17.08 -4.45
N THR A 308 -0.22 -17.17 -3.47
CA THR A 308 -1.42 -16.32 -3.37
C THR A 308 -1.06 -14.84 -3.26
N LYS A 309 -0.15 -14.49 -2.34
CA LYS A 309 0.37 -13.11 -2.21
C LYS A 309 1.09 -12.65 -3.47
N ALA A 310 1.90 -13.50 -4.10
CA ALA A 310 2.59 -13.14 -5.34
C ALA A 310 1.61 -12.83 -6.48
N LEU A 311 0.55 -13.63 -6.63
CA LEU A 311 -0.50 -13.38 -7.60
C LEU A 311 -1.25 -12.08 -7.29
N TRP A 312 -1.61 -11.86 -6.02
CA TRP A 312 -2.26 -10.62 -5.59
C TRP A 312 -1.37 -9.40 -5.86
N SER A 313 -0.07 -9.44 -5.58
CA SER A 313 0.83 -8.32 -5.86
C SER A 313 0.87 -7.95 -7.34
N LYS A 314 0.74 -8.93 -8.25
CA LYS A 314 0.59 -8.64 -9.69
C LYS A 314 -0.73 -7.94 -9.98
N GLN A 315 -1.83 -8.38 -9.36
CA GLN A 315 -3.14 -7.76 -9.53
C GLN A 315 -3.17 -6.34 -8.94
N ASP A 316 -2.57 -6.13 -7.77
CA ASP A 316 -2.45 -4.83 -7.13
C ASP A 316 -1.66 -3.86 -8.00
N HIS A 317 -0.58 -4.32 -8.64
CA HIS A 317 0.18 -3.51 -9.60
C HIS A 317 -0.67 -3.11 -10.81
N ALA A 318 -1.46 -4.06 -11.35
CA ALA A 318 -2.39 -3.78 -12.44
C ALA A 318 -3.50 -2.79 -12.02
N ASP A 319 -4.00 -2.90 -10.79
CA ASP A 319 -4.96 -1.95 -10.22
C ASP A 319 -4.34 -0.55 -10.12
N TRP A 320 -3.11 -0.41 -9.60
CA TRP A 320 -2.41 0.88 -9.58
C TRP A 320 -2.21 1.49 -10.96
N THR A 321 -1.87 0.66 -11.95
CA THR A 321 -1.74 1.10 -13.35
C THR A 321 -3.08 1.62 -13.87
N LYS A 322 -4.17 0.86 -13.66
CA LYS A 322 -5.53 1.25 -14.02
C LYS A 322 -5.97 2.54 -13.30
N TYR A 323 -5.65 2.66 -12.01
CA TYR A 323 -5.98 3.82 -11.19
C TYR A 323 -5.33 5.09 -11.74
N TRP A 324 -4.02 5.07 -11.95
CA TRP A 324 -3.30 6.25 -12.44
C TRP A 324 -3.67 6.61 -13.87
N ASN A 325 -3.95 5.64 -14.74
CA ASN A 325 -4.49 5.91 -16.08
C ASN A 325 -5.89 6.56 -16.01
N ALA A 326 -6.76 6.09 -15.10
CA ALA A 326 -8.06 6.71 -14.87
C ALA A 326 -7.94 8.13 -14.30
N VAL A 327 -6.98 8.38 -13.40
CA VAL A 327 -6.66 9.74 -12.92
C VAL A 327 -6.15 10.61 -14.07
N ASN A 328 -5.28 10.08 -14.94
CA ASN A 328 -4.77 10.82 -16.10
C ASN A 328 -5.90 11.28 -17.04
N VAL A 329 -6.90 10.42 -17.28
CA VAL A 329 -8.10 10.78 -18.06
C VAL A 329 -8.81 11.98 -17.43
N GLN A 330 -9.01 11.99 -16.10
CA GLN A 330 -9.65 13.09 -15.39
C GLN A 330 -8.81 14.38 -15.37
N ASP A 331 -7.48 14.25 -15.39
CA ASP A 331 -6.55 15.38 -15.44
C ASP A 331 -6.38 15.93 -16.88
N GLY A 332 -7.09 15.37 -17.87
CA GLY A 332 -7.09 15.82 -19.27
C GLY A 332 -6.01 15.19 -20.14
N ASN A 333 -5.56 13.97 -19.81
CA ASN A 333 -4.51 13.23 -20.50
C ASN A 333 -3.21 14.04 -20.62
N ARG A 334 -2.74 14.58 -19.49
CA ARG A 334 -1.49 15.36 -19.44
C ARG A 334 -0.25 14.48 -19.46
N ASP A 335 -0.39 13.23 -19.03
CA ASP A 335 0.66 12.22 -19.08
C ASP A 335 0.34 11.20 -20.18
N GLU A 336 1.36 10.45 -20.61
CA GLU A 336 1.13 9.21 -21.36
C GLU A 336 0.41 8.20 -20.46
N ASN A 337 -0.37 7.31 -21.07
CA ASN A 337 -0.89 6.17 -20.33
C ASN A 337 0.27 5.29 -19.87
N ILE A 338 0.16 4.81 -18.64
CA ILE A 338 1.06 3.83 -18.08
C ILE A 338 0.72 2.50 -18.74
N ASP A 339 1.49 2.17 -19.77
CA ASP A 339 1.61 0.79 -20.25
C ASP A 339 2.53 0.01 -19.32
N PHE A 340 2.29 -1.29 -19.16
CA PHE A 340 3.10 -2.13 -18.30
C PHE A 340 3.18 -3.58 -18.80
N TYR A 341 4.38 -4.12 -18.76
CA TYR A 341 4.73 -5.50 -19.07
C TYR A 341 5.62 -6.07 -17.96
N TRP A 342 5.23 -7.22 -17.42
CA TRP A 342 6.06 -7.94 -16.45
C TRP A 342 7.28 -8.52 -17.15
N ALA A 343 8.48 -8.04 -16.82
CA ALA A 343 9.72 -8.51 -17.44
C ALA A 343 9.85 -10.05 -17.39
N ASP A 344 10.16 -10.66 -18.54
CA ASP A 344 10.33 -12.12 -18.66
C ASP A 344 11.56 -12.59 -17.88
N GLN A 345 12.61 -11.77 -17.87
CA GLN A 345 13.82 -11.98 -17.10
C GLN A 345 13.80 -11.10 -15.85
N PHE A 346 13.39 -11.69 -14.73
CA PHE A 346 13.29 -11.01 -13.45
C PHE A 346 14.18 -11.70 -12.39
N PRO A 347 15.01 -10.96 -11.63
CA PRO A 347 15.11 -9.50 -11.58
C PRO A 347 15.92 -8.94 -12.74
N ILE A 348 15.55 -7.75 -13.22
CA ILE A 348 16.31 -7.04 -14.25
C ILE A 348 17.67 -6.64 -13.66
N ARG A 349 18.78 -6.97 -14.35
CA ARG A 349 20.12 -6.55 -13.92
C ARG A 349 20.42 -5.13 -14.41
N THR A 350 20.41 -4.17 -13.49
CA THR A 350 20.43 -2.73 -13.78
C THR A 350 21.71 -1.94 -13.45
N PRO A 351 22.87 -2.48 -13.04
CA PRO A 351 24.02 -1.63 -12.69
C PRO A 351 24.47 -0.66 -13.77
N THR A 352 24.53 -1.07 -15.04
CA THR A 352 24.89 -0.17 -16.15
C THR A 352 23.78 0.83 -16.44
N VAL A 353 22.52 0.39 -16.42
CA VAL A 353 21.31 1.23 -16.59
C VAL A 353 21.28 2.38 -15.57
N LEU A 354 21.53 2.08 -14.29
CA LEU A 354 21.60 3.08 -13.22
C LEU A 354 22.72 4.10 -13.44
N ARG A 355 23.87 3.63 -13.92
CA ARG A 355 25.02 4.51 -14.20
C ARG A 355 24.81 5.37 -15.44
N VAL A 356 24.09 4.87 -16.43
CA VAL A 356 23.66 5.71 -17.56
C VAL A 356 22.75 6.84 -17.08
N ALA A 357 21.80 6.56 -16.16
CA ALA A 357 20.99 7.61 -15.56
C ALA A 357 21.78 8.63 -14.72
N LEU A 358 22.95 8.27 -14.18
CA LEU A 358 23.87 9.22 -13.54
C LEU A 358 24.64 10.07 -14.56
N VAL A 359 24.98 9.50 -15.72
CA VAL A 359 25.67 10.19 -16.82
C VAL A 359 24.74 11.17 -17.52
N ASP A 360 23.50 10.75 -17.78
CA ASP A 360 22.46 11.54 -18.41
C ASP A 360 21.09 11.23 -17.77
N PRO A 361 20.65 12.06 -16.80
CA PRO A 361 19.36 11.90 -16.15
C PRO A 361 18.16 12.06 -17.08
N THR A 362 18.32 12.67 -18.26
CA THR A 362 17.20 12.88 -19.20
C THR A 362 16.72 11.56 -19.83
N LEU A 363 17.53 10.49 -19.75
CA LEU A 363 17.23 9.17 -20.29
C LEU A 363 16.42 8.27 -19.34
N VAL A 364 16.12 8.72 -18.11
CA VAL A 364 15.33 7.95 -17.15
C VAL A 364 13.97 7.46 -17.70
N PRO A 365 13.16 8.28 -18.40
CA PRO A 365 11.91 7.81 -19.01
C PRO A 365 12.14 6.65 -19.98
N LEU A 366 13.13 6.78 -20.88
CA LEU A 366 13.50 5.78 -21.87
C LEU A 366 13.94 4.46 -21.23
N LEU A 367 14.78 4.53 -20.20
CA LEU A 367 15.28 3.35 -19.49
C LEU A 367 14.16 2.61 -18.74
N TYR A 368 13.21 3.34 -18.16
CA TYR A 368 12.03 2.74 -17.54
C TYR A 368 11.11 2.09 -18.58
N ALA A 369 10.86 2.76 -19.70
CA ALA A 369 10.07 2.21 -20.81
C ALA A 369 10.70 0.91 -21.35
N ALA A 370 12.01 0.91 -21.56
CA ALA A 370 12.74 -0.30 -21.96
C ALA A 370 12.52 -1.46 -20.98
N CYS A 371 12.62 -1.20 -19.68
CA CYS A 371 12.47 -2.24 -18.64
C CYS A 371 11.03 -2.75 -18.49
N TRP A 372 10.03 -1.87 -18.45
CA TRP A 372 8.69 -2.19 -17.97
C TRP A 372 7.57 -1.99 -18.97
N GLN A 373 7.85 -1.48 -20.16
CA GLN A 373 6.87 -1.35 -21.24
C GLN A 373 7.25 -2.23 -22.43
N GLN A 374 8.54 -2.29 -22.77
CA GLN A 374 9.04 -2.93 -23.98
C GLN A 374 9.65 -4.31 -23.72
N ASN A 375 9.78 -4.73 -22.46
CA ASN A 375 10.40 -6.01 -22.06
C ASN A 375 11.83 -6.18 -22.63
N ALA A 376 12.58 -5.09 -22.75
CA ALA A 376 13.92 -5.11 -23.28
C ALA A 376 14.89 -5.72 -22.25
N ASN A 377 15.70 -6.69 -22.68
CA ASN A 377 16.77 -7.24 -21.85
C ASN A 377 17.97 -6.29 -21.77
N VAL A 378 17.81 -5.20 -21.02
CA VAL A 378 18.82 -4.15 -20.81
C VAL A 378 20.08 -4.62 -20.07
N SER A 379 20.13 -5.89 -19.64
CA SER A 379 21.35 -6.48 -19.11
C SER A 379 22.37 -6.86 -20.21
N LEU A 380 21.89 -6.99 -21.45
CA LEU A 380 22.73 -7.21 -22.62
C LEU A 380 23.17 -5.86 -23.19
N GLU A 381 24.48 -5.66 -23.30
CA GLU A 381 25.05 -4.39 -23.77
C GLU A 381 24.56 -3.97 -25.16
N PRO A 382 24.46 -4.86 -26.18
CA PRO A 382 23.92 -4.47 -27.48
C PRO A 382 22.46 -4.01 -27.43
N VAL A 383 21.66 -4.59 -26.54
CA VAL A 383 20.25 -4.19 -26.35
C VAL A 383 20.18 -2.84 -25.66
N LEU A 384 20.97 -2.64 -24.58
CA LEU A 384 21.03 -1.35 -23.91
C LEU A 384 21.53 -0.25 -24.86
N GLN A 385 22.55 -0.51 -25.66
CA GLN A 385 23.05 0.43 -26.65
C GLN A 385 21.93 0.78 -27.66
N SER A 386 21.24 -0.20 -28.22
CA SER A 386 20.13 0.04 -29.15
C SER A 386 19.00 0.86 -28.52
N VAL A 387 18.70 0.65 -27.24
CA VAL A 387 17.73 1.47 -26.50
C VAL A 387 18.23 2.91 -26.43
N LEU A 388 19.47 3.14 -26.02
CA LEU A 388 20.05 4.49 -25.92
C LEU A 388 20.13 5.20 -27.27
N ASP A 389 20.50 4.46 -28.32
CA ASP A 389 20.61 4.98 -29.68
C ASP A 389 19.27 5.50 -30.25
N SER A 390 18.13 5.05 -29.68
CA SER A 390 16.81 5.58 -30.04
C SER A 390 16.56 7.04 -29.60
N ALA A 391 17.33 7.54 -28.62
CA ALA A 391 17.33 8.95 -28.21
C ALA A 391 18.42 9.78 -28.91
N GLY A 392 19.34 9.14 -29.63
CA GLY A 392 20.43 9.75 -30.38
C GLY A 392 21.62 8.79 -30.51
N PRO A 393 22.43 8.83 -31.60
CA PRO A 393 23.44 7.83 -31.91
C PRO A 393 24.72 7.95 -31.06
N ASN A 394 24.59 7.84 -29.73
CA ASN A 394 25.68 7.99 -28.75
C ASN A 394 25.66 6.91 -27.64
N GLY A 395 24.88 5.84 -27.81
CA GLY A 395 24.69 4.81 -26.78
C GLY A 395 25.99 4.14 -26.32
N ALA A 396 26.92 3.89 -27.24
CA ALA A 396 28.24 3.33 -26.91
C ALA A 396 29.07 4.27 -26.02
N ASP A 397 29.07 5.58 -26.30
CA ASP A 397 29.74 6.59 -25.47
C ASP A 397 29.12 6.68 -24.08
N LEU A 398 27.79 6.71 -24.00
CA LEU A 398 27.06 6.74 -22.73
C LEU A 398 27.40 5.52 -21.86
N ILE A 399 27.44 4.31 -22.44
CA ILE A 399 27.83 3.09 -21.74
C ILE A 399 29.29 3.14 -21.29
N ALA A 400 30.20 3.63 -22.13
CA ALA A 400 31.62 3.78 -21.76
C ALA A 400 31.78 4.75 -20.56
N ARG A 401 31.14 5.91 -20.61
CA ARG A 401 31.13 6.90 -19.51
C ARG A 401 30.48 6.35 -18.25
N ALA A 402 29.36 5.62 -18.37
CA ALA A 402 28.70 4.94 -17.26
C ALA A 402 29.59 3.87 -16.61
N ASN A 403 30.55 3.33 -17.37
CA ASN A 403 31.54 2.36 -16.90
C ASN A 403 32.84 2.96 -16.35
N SER A 404 33.00 4.28 -16.39
CA SER A 404 34.14 4.98 -15.83
C SER A 404 34.24 4.80 -14.30
N PRO A 405 35.46 4.83 -13.72
CA PRO A 405 35.64 4.74 -12.27
C PRO A 405 34.86 5.77 -11.44
N PRO A 406 34.77 7.07 -11.83
CA PRO A 406 34.02 8.07 -11.07
C PRO A 406 32.52 7.76 -10.97
N VAL A 407 31.88 7.37 -12.08
CA VAL A 407 30.43 7.06 -12.09
C VAL A 407 30.13 5.77 -11.31
N LYS A 408 31.01 4.77 -11.41
CA LYS A 408 30.93 3.55 -10.58
C LYS A 408 31.04 3.87 -9.09
N GLN A 409 31.92 4.81 -8.72
CA GLN A 409 32.07 5.25 -7.33
C GLN A 409 30.83 6.00 -6.86
N GLN A 410 30.33 6.95 -7.65
CA GLN A 410 29.10 7.69 -7.35
C GLN A 410 27.90 6.78 -7.05
N LEU A 411 27.71 5.72 -7.86
CA LEU A 411 26.62 4.76 -7.60
C LEU A 411 26.84 3.95 -6.31
N ARG A 412 28.09 3.62 -5.96
CA ARG A 412 28.41 2.98 -4.68
C ARG A 412 28.12 3.91 -3.51
N ASP A 413 28.50 5.17 -3.63
CA ASP A 413 28.27 6.19 -2.60
C ASP A 413 26.77 6.40 -2.35
N LEU A 414 25.96 6.48 -3.42
CA LEU A 414 24.49 6.53 -3.30
C LEU A 414 23.90 5.27 -2.65
N THR A 415 24.48 4.10 -2.92
CA THR A 415 24.04 2.83 -2.31
C THR A 415 24.38 2.79 -0.81
N ALA A 416 25.56 3.27 -0.43
CA ALA A 416 25.96 3.41 0.97
C ALA A 416 25.09 4.46 1.70
N GLU A 417 24.82 5.60 1.04
CA GLU A 417 23.91 6.64 1.54
C GLU A 417 22.51 6.06 1.78
N ALA A 418 21.94 5.31 0.83
CA ALA A 418 20.62 4.68 0.99
C ALA A 418 20.53 3.80 2.25
N LYS A 419 21.57 3.01 2.52
CA LYS A 419 21.66 2.19 3.73
C LYS A 419 21.75 3.04 5.00
N GLU A 420 22.61 4.06 5.01
CA GLU A 420 22.77 4.98 6.14
C GLU A 420 21.45 5.68 6.47
N LYS A 421 20.67 6.05 5.45
CA LYS A 421 19.35 6.68 5.62
C LYS A 421 18.24 5.70 6.00
N GLY A 422 18.54 4.42 6.22
CA GLY A 422 17.58 3.41 6.64
C GLY A 422 16.60 2.98 5.55
N ILE A 423 16.95 3.17 4.28
CA ILE A 423 16.11 2.74 3.15
C ILE A 423 16.08 1.20 3.11
N CYS A 424 14.88 0.63 3.01
CA CYS A 424 14.69 -0.83 2.97
C CYS A 424 14.25 -1.37 1.60
N GLY A 425 14.04 -0.51 0.61
CA GLY A 425 13.56 -0.89 -0.72
C GLY A 425 13.23 0.32 -1.59
N VAL A 426 12.58 0.08 -2.74
CA VAL A 426 12.20 1.12 -3.71
C VAL A 426 10.75 0.95 -4.21
N PRO A 427 10.08 2.05 -4.60
CA PRO A 427 10.56 3.42 -4.48
C PRO A 427 10.55 3.86 -3.02
N THR A 428 11.46 4.77 -2.68
CA THR A 428 11.48 5.41 -1.37
C THR A 428 11.54 6.92 -1.57
N TYR A 429 10.79 7.63 -0.75
CA TYR A 429 10.70 9.09 -0.74
C TYR A 429 11.24 9.62 0.59
N ARG A 430 11.99 10.72 0.52
CA ARG A 430 12.36 11.53 1.68
C ARG A 430 12.04 12.97 1.38
N VAL A 431 11.19 13.59 2.20
CA VAL A 431 10.82 14.99 2.06
C VAL A 431 11.67 15.81 3.03
N LEU A 432 12.39 16.80 2.54
CA LEU A 432 13.17 17.73 3.35
C LEU A 432 12.60 19.13 3.20
N ARG A 433 12.49 19.86 4.30
CA ARG A 433 12.03 21.24 4.33
C ARG A 433 13.18 22.13 4.77
N GLN A 434 13.39 23.25 4.09
CA GLN A 434 14.41 24.19 4.49
C GLN A 434 13.93 25.02 5.69
N SER A 435 14.69 25.01 6.78
CA SER A 435 14.43 25.86 7.95
C SER A 435 14.78 27.32 7.69
N ALA A 436 14.38 28.22 8.60
CA ALA A 436 14.74 29.63 8.52
C ALA A 436 16.26 29.88 8.58
N SER A 437 17.05 28.95 9.16
CA SER A 437 18.52 29.04 9.19
C SER A 437 19.19 28.49 7.92
N GLY A 438 18.40 27.99 6.96
CA GLY A 438 18.89 27.43 5.71
C GLY A 438 19.24 25.94 5.75
N THR A 439 19.07 25.27 6.90
CA THR A 439 19.30 23.82 7.05
C THR A 439 18.16 23.02 6.42
N TRP A 440 18.46 21.83 5.91
CA TRP A 440 17.47 20.91 5.37
C TRP A 440 17.09 19.85 6.41
N ASP A 441 15.85 19.91 6.89
CA ASP A 441 15.34 19.00 7.92
C ASP A 441 14.42 17.95 7.32
N LEU A 442 14.61 16.68 7.70
CA LEU A 442 13.79 15.56 7.22
C LEU A 442 12.38 15.63 7.82
N ALA A 443 11.36 15.74 6.98
CA ALA A 443 9.96 15.73 7.35
C ALA A 443 9.39 14.31 7.28
N GLY A 444 8.83 13.81 8.39
CA GLY A 444 8.06 12.56 8.41
C GLY A 444 8.85 11.25 8.24
N GLY A 445 10.18 11.32 8.21
CA GLY A 445 11.06 10.14 8.12
C GLY A 445 11.12 9.53 6.72
N VAL A 446 11.34 8.21 6.65
CA VAL A 446 11.38 7.45 5.39
C VAL A 446 9.97 7.02 5.00
N VAL A 447 9.56 7.34 3.77
CA VAL A 447 8.30 6.89 3.17
C VAL A 447 8.61 5.88 2.07
N TRP A 448 8.22 4.61 2.28
CA TRP A 448 8.56 3.51 1.38
C TRP A 448 7.30 2.96 0.72
N GLY A 449 7.33 2.83 -0.61
CA GLY A 449 6.21 2.34 -1.42
C GLY A 449 5.55 3.44 -2.23
N GLN A 450 5.21 3.14 -3.48
CA GLN A 450 4.49 4.07 -4.37
C GLN A 450 3.05 4.33 -3.91
N ASP A 451 2.50 3.44 -3.09
CA ASP A 451 1.18 3.49 -2.49
C ASP A 451 1.07 4.45 -1.31
N GLU A 452 2.18 5.05 -0.85
CA GLU A 452 2.18 6.13 0.14
C GLU A 452 2.30 7.54 -0.49
N ILE A 453 1.98 7.71 -1.78
CA ILE A 453 2.11 9.01 -2.46
C ILE A 453 1.31 10.13 -1.77
N ASN A 454 0.12 9.85 -1.23
CA ASN A 454 -0.68 10.81 -0.48
C ASN A 454 0.00 11.26 0.83
N VAL A 455 0.86 10.41 1.40
CA VAL A 455 1.72 10.77 2.54
C VAL A 455 2.83 11.70 2.09
N VAL A 456 3.47 11.39 0.96
CA VAL A 456 4.49 12.27 0.35
C VAL A 456 3.91 13.65 0.05
N GLU A 457 2.72 13.70 -0.55
CA GLU A 457 2.03 14.97 -0.84
C GLU A 457 1.70 15.77 0.42
N ASP A 458 1.22 15.12 1.49
CA ASP A 458 0.97 15.80 2.76
C ASP A 458 2.25 16.35 3.40
N LEU A 459 3.35 15.60 3.36
CA LEU A 459 4.65 16.06 3.87
C LEU A 459 5.18 17.26 3.07
N ILE A 460 5.04 17.24 1.75
CA ILE A 460 5.39 18.38 0.89
C ILE A 460 4.51 19.60 1.22
N ALA A 461 3.21 19.37 1.45
CA ALA A 461 2.24 20.40 1.82
C ALA A 461 2.35 20.88 3.28
N GLY A 462 3.35 20.40 4.04
CA GLY A 462 3.65 20.90 5.37
C GLY A 462 3.03 20.11 6.53
N TRP A 463 2.40 18.95 6.28
CA TRP A 463 1.95 18.07 7.36
C TRP A 463 3.13 17.60 8.22
N ASP A 464 2.87 17.45 9.51
CA ASP A 464 3.83 16.94 10.48
C ASP A 464 3.14 15.95 11.43
N ILE A 465 3.91 15.08 12.08
CA ILE A 465 3.37 14.04 12.97
C ILE A 465 2.70 14.60 14.22
N GLU A 466 3.06 15.83 14.61
CA GLU A 466 2.42 16.58 15.70
C GLU A 466 1.19 17.38 15.25
N SER A 467 0.82 17.32 13.96
CA SER A 467 -0.34 18.02 13.42
C SER A 467 -1.67 17.44 13.91
N ASP A 468 -2.62 18.32 14.22
CA ASP A 468 -4.02 17.97 14.47
C ASP A 468 -4.85 17.72 13.20
N ALA A 469 -4.23 17.69 12.00
CA ALA A 469 -4.95 17.43 10.77
C ALA A 469 -5.39 15.96 10.65
N LEU A 470 -6.67 15.72 10.38
CA LEU A 470 -7.23 14.39 10.10
C LEU A 470 -7.12 14.07 8.60
N ALA A 471 -6.70 12.87 8.23
CA ALA A 471 -6.72 12.41 6.84
C ALA A 471 -8.12 11.94 6.43
N GLU A 472 -8.70 12.56 5.40
CA GLU A 472 -10.02 12.17 4.87
C GLU A 472 -9.99 12.17 3.32
N PRO A 473 -10.80 11.33 2.66
CA PRO A 473 -10.99 11.44 1.22
C PRO A 473 -11.70 12.77 0.88
N GLU A 474 -11.60 13.19 -0.37
CA GLU A 474 -12.27 14.38 -0.95
C GLU A 474 -11.85 15.72 -0.33
N LYS A 475 -10.80 15.76 0.51
CA LYS A 475 -10.27 17.01 1.09
C LYS A 475 -9.62 17.96 0.09
N VAL A 476 -9.05 17.41 -0.97
CA VAL A 476 -8.29 18.18 -1.97
C VAL A 476 -9.05 18.16 -3.28
N ASP A 477 -9.41 19.35 -3.76
CA ASP A 477 -9.98 19.52 -5.08
C ASP A 477 -8.86 19.61 -6.13
N PHE A 478 -8.66 18.51 -6.85
CA PHE A 478 -7.70 18.45 -7.96
C PHE A 478 -8.28 19.02 -9.28
N THR A 479 -9.58 19.29 -9.36
CA THR A 479 -10.24 19.77 -10.60
C THR A 479 -9.92 21.22 -10.92
N ARG A 480 -9.46 22.01 -9.94
CA ARG A 480 -9.18 23.45 -10.06
C ARG A 480 -7.68 23.80 -10.17
N GLY A 481 -6.82 22.82 -10.43
CA GLY A 481 -5.36 23.00 -10.52
C GLY A 481 -4.87 23.54 -11.86
N THR A 482 -4.69 24.86 -11.92
CA THR A 482 -3.96 25.62 -12.95
C THR A 482 -2.51 25.17 -13.06
N GLY A 483 -2.14 24.53 -14.16
CA GLY A 483 -0.76 24.25 -14.51
C GLY A 483 -0.69 23.92 -15.99
N ALA A 484 0.03 24.73 -16.76
CA ALA A 484 0.22 24.55 -18.19
C ALA A 484 0.76 23.14 -18.50
N LYS A 485 0.45 22.63 -19.69
CA LYS A 485 1.23 21.51 -20.28
C LYS A 485 2.69 21.97 -20.30
N LEU A 486 3.58 21.21 -19.66
CA LEU A 486 5.02 21.34 -19.85
C LEU A 486 5.42 20.32 -20.90
#